data_AF-A0A661WHT3-F1
#
_entry.id   AF-A0A661WHT3-F1
#
_cell.length_a   1.000
_cell.length_b   1.000
_cell.length_c   1.000
_cell.angle_alpha   90.00
_cell.angle_beta   90.00
_cell.angle_gamma   90.00
#
_symmetry.space_group_name_H-M   'P 1'
#
loop_
_entity.id
_entity.type
_entity.pdbx_description
1 polymer ?
#
loop_
_entity_poly.entity_id
_entity_poly.type
_entity_poly.pdbx_seq_one_letter_code
_entity_poly.pdbx_strand_id
1 'polypeptide(L)'
;YLGELATALNQSCPSGVGIGGHHRLSSKEVEDVCRKGSRWAKENGFATDQDLRRTEDGGQLRGADPRFLSPRALKRGMGQVGSLGAGNHFIEIDLVSKVFDQKAARAMGLNEGDLALQIHCGSRGLGHQVCSDYVKSLQSAVTKFGIILPDRELVCAPMDSPEGEAYLAAMACAANYAFANRQVLSHYAREAFESVLAGRVKDWHLHLVYDVAHNIGKIETHQIDGISMEVCVHRKGATRAFGPGSKELPSEYKKIGQPVLVPGSMGTSSWVLRGTSKAMELSFGSCCHGAGRVMSRTQAKKTIWGEDLLKQLKKDGIKIQAGSMAGLAEEAPAAYKDVDAVVETVTSAGIAAKVAQLKPLVVIKG
;
A
#
# COMPACT_ATOMS: atom_id res chain seq x y z
N TYR A 1 1.22 -21.78 -16.88
CA TYR A 1 1.74 -21.23 -15.62
C TYR A 1 0.77 -20.32 -14.87
N LEU A 2 0.07 -19.35 -15.49
CA LEU A 2 -0.78 -18.39 -14.73
C LEU A 2 -1.82 -19.03 -13.79
N GLY A 3 -2.44 -20.16 -14.18
CA GLY A 3 -3.37 -20.88 -13.31
C GLY A 3 -2.67 -21.52 -12.10
N GLU A 4 -1.50 -22.11 -12.30
CA GLU A 4 -0.68 -22.69 -11.22
C GLU A 4 -0.17 -21.59 -10.28
N LEU A 5 0.29 -20.45 -10.81
CA LEU A 5 0.70 -19.29 -10.02
C LEU A 5 -0.45 -18.76 -9.17
N ALA A 6 -1.66 -18.64 -9.75
CA ALA A 6 -2.84 -18.21 -9.01
C ALA A 6 -3.12 -19.13 -7.81
N THR A 7 -3.05 -20.44 -8.02
CA THR A 7 -3.25 -21.44 -6.96
C THR A 7 -2.15 -21.36 -5.90
N ALA A 8 -0.89 -21.33 -6.31
CA ALA A 8 0.26 -21.27 -5.40
C ALA A 8 0.22 -20.00 -4.55
N LEU A 9 0.00 -18.83 -5.15
CA LEU A 9 -0.13 -17.57 -4.42
C LEU A 9 -1.31 -17.58 -3.45
N ASN A 10 -2.47 -18.11 -3.86
CA ASN A 10 -3.65 -18.16 -2.98
C ASN A 10 -3.44 -19.10 -1.77
N GLN A 11 -2.61 -20.14 -1.92
CA GLN A 11 -2.23 -21.04 -0.84
C GLN A 11 -1.15 -20.42 0.08
N SER A 12 -0.14 -19.77 -0.52
CA SER A 12 1.00 -19.21 0.22
C SER A 12 0.69 -17.87 0.87
N CYS A 13 -0.29 -17.10 0.37
CA CYS A 13 -0.63 -15.77 0.88
C CYS A 13 -2.06 -15.73 1.44
N PRO A 14 -2.26 -15.95 2.75
CA PRO A 14 -3.58 -15.98 3.38
C PRO A 14 -4.35 -14.68 3.18
N SER A 15 -5.62 -14.80 2.81
CA SER A 15 -6.53 -13.68 2.52
C SER A 15 -7.91 -13.94 3.15
N GLY A 16 -8.68 -12.90 3.50
CA GLY A 16 -9.95 -13.08 4.22
C GLY A 16 -10.19 -12.16 5.42
N VAL A 17 -11.46 -11.94 5.76
CA VAL A 17 -11.87 -11.40 7.06
C VAL A 17 -11.57 -12.42 8.16
N GLY A 18 -10.79 -12.03 9.17
CA GLY A 18 -10.44 -12.91 10.29
C GLY A 18 -9.35 -13.94 9.98
N ILE A 19 -8.91 -14.03 8.72
CA ILE A 19 -7.83 -14.93 8.30
C ILE A 19 -6.48 -14.33 8.71
N GLY A 20 -5.74 -15.12 9.50
CA GLY A 20 -4.42 -14.80 9.99
C GLY A 20 -3.31 -15.15 8.99
N GLY A 21 -2.08 -14.75 9.29
CA GLY A 21 -0.92 -15.22 8.54
C GLY A 21 -0.37 -16.53 9.09
N HIS A 22 0.71 -17.02 8.48
CA HIS A 22 1.37 -18.27 8.90
C HIS A 22 2.08 -18.16 10.25
N HIS A 23 2.35 -16.94 10.71
CA HIS A 23 3.03 -16.67 11.97
C HIS A 23 2.06 -16.16 13.03
N ARG A 24 2.10 -16.82 14.19
CA ARG A 24 1.44 -16.33 15.40
C ARG A 24 2.48 -15.82 16.38
N LEU A 25 2.57 -14.50 16.45
CA LEU A 25 3.49 -13.77 17.31
C LEU A 25 2.91 -13.59 18.71
N SER A 26 3.77 -13.60 19.72
CA SER A 26 3.50 -13.06 21.06
C SER A 26 3.34 -11.54 21.02
N SER A 27 2.76 -10.94 22.07
CA SER A 27 2.66 -9.47 22.16
C SER A 27 4.03 -8.79 22.05
N LYS A 28 5.07 -9.36 22.69
CA LYS A 28 6.43 -8.83 22.66
C LYS A 28 7.05 -8.87 21.26
N GLU A 29 6.77 -9.92 20.49
CA GLU A 29 7.21 -10.00 19.09
C GLU A 29 6.44 -9.02 18.21
N VAL A 30 5.15 -8.78 18.46
CA VAL A 30 4.40 -7.71 17.77
C VAL A 30 4.99 -6.34 18.08
N GLU A 31 5.40 -6.07 19.32
CA GLU A 31 6.11 -4.84 19.66
C GLU A 31 7.42 -4.70 18.89
N ASP A 32 8.18 -5.80 18.72
CA ASP A 32 9.42 -5.80 17.93
C ASP A 32 9.15 -5.49 16.45
N VAL A 33 8.12 -6.10 15.85
CA VAL A 33 7.64 -5.78 14.51
C VAL A 33 7.30 -4.28 14.40
N CYS A 34 6.56 -3.75 15.38
CA CYS A 34 6.16 -2.35 15.42
C CYS A 34 7.35 -1.37 15.52
N ARG A 35 8.46 -1.76 16.17
CA ARG A 35 9.67 -0.93 16.26
C ARG A 35 10.51 -0.99 14.99
N LYS A 36 10.63 -2.18 14.39
CA LYS A 36 11.63 -2.46 13.34
C LYS A 36 11.05 -2.43 11.91
N GLY A 37 9.76 -2.68 11.73
CA GLY A 37 9.13 -2.72 10.41
C GLY A 37 9.79 -3.73 9.47
N SER A 38 10.13 -3.33 8.25
CA SER A 38 10.81 -4.21 7.27
C SER A 38 12.14 -4.77 7.78
N ARG A 39 12.83 -4.09 8.71
CA ARG A 39 14.04 -4.62 9.34
C ARG A 39 13.77 -5.91 10.13
N TRP A 40 12.63 -6.01 10.82
CA TRP A 40 12.24 -7.26 11.48
C TRP A 40 12.05 -8.37 10.44
N ALA A 41 11.41 -8.07 9.31
CA ALA A 41 11.22 -9.05 8.24
C ALA A 41 12.59 -9.55 7.71
N LYS A 42 13.56 -8.67 7.52
CA LYS A 42 14.93 -9.04 7.14
C LYS A 42 15.60 -9.93 8.20
N GLU A 43 15.55 -9.54 9.46
CA GLU A 43 16.15 -10.30 10.58
C GLU A 43 15.56 -11.71 10.72
N ASN A 44 14.34 -11.92 10.24
CA ASN A 44 13.65 -13.22 10.25
C ASN A 44 13.67 -13.93 8.88
N GLY A 45 14.47 -13.47 7.91
CA GLY A 45 14.67 -14.14 6.63
C GLY A 45 13.63 -13.84 5.54
N PHE A 46 12.70 -12.91 5.77
CA PHE A 46 11.62 -12.56 4.83
C PHE A 46 11.97 -11.42 3.87
N ALA A 47 13.07 -10.70 4.09
CA ALA A 47 13.47 -9.58 3.25
C ALA A 47 14.98 -9.49 3.05
N THR A 48 15.40 -8.82 1.99
CA THR A 48 16.80 -8.54 1.66
C THR A 48 17.15 -7.07 1.90
N ASP A 49 18.45 -6.73 1.86
CA ASP A 49 18.88 -5.32 1.89
C ASP A 49 18.36 -4.50 0.71
N GLN A 50 18.18 -5.14 -0.44
CA GLN A 50 17.59 -4.48 -1.59
C GLN A 50 16.12 -4.14 -1.35
N ASP A 51 15.37 -5.04 -0.71
CA ASP A 51 13.95 -4.81 -0.39
C ASP A 51 13.79 -3.60 0.51
N LEU A 52 14.56 -3.51 1.60
CA LEU A 52 14.53 -2.35 2.50
C LEU A 52 14.85 -1.06 1.75
N ARG A 53 15.91 -1.04 0.92
CA ARG A 53 16.27 0.17 0.14
C ARG A 53 15.18 0.62 -0.82
N ARG A 54 14.33 -0.29 -1.29
CA ARG A 54 13.20 -0.02 -2.19
C ARG A 54 11.86 0.07 -1.47
N THR A 55 11.85 0.14 -0.14
CA THR A 55 10.67 0.50 0.64
C THR A 55 10.77 1.95 1.10
N GLU A 56 9.66 2.66 1.04
CA GLU A 56 9.54 4.01 1.58
C GLU A 56 10.08 4.08 3.02
N ASP A 57 10.99 5.03 3.29
CA ASP A 57 11.71 5.20 4.55
C ASP A 57 12.46 3.93 5.04
N GLY A 58 12.90 3.07 4.11
CA GLY A 58 13.54 1.81 4.48
C GLY A 58 12.58 0.77 5.07
N GLY A 59 11.27 1.04 5.01
CA GLY A 59 10.24 0.25 5.68
C GLY A 59 10.20 0.41 7.20
N GLN A 60 10.73 1.53 7.71
CA GLN A 60 10.77 1.81 9.15
C GLN A 60 10.56 3.31 9.42
N LEU A 61 9.36 3.69 9.84
CA LEU A 61 9.08 5.01 10.39
C LEU A 61 9.70 5.13 11.78
N ARG A 62 10.46 6.22 11.99
CA ARG A 62 11.09 6.55 13.27
C ARG A 62 10.05 6.99 14.30
N GLY A 63 10.42 6.93 15.59
CA GLY A 63 9.55 7.35 16.70
C GLY A 63 8.47 6.32 17.09
N ALA A 64 8.46 5.15 16.46
CA ALA A 64 7.53 4.08 16.82
C ALA A 64 7.76 3.59 18.26
N ASP A 65 6.72 3.70 19.09
CA ASP A 65 6.76 3.25 20.48
C ASP A 65 5.50 2.46 20.88
N PRO A 66 5.59 1.13 20.94
CA PRO A 66 4.51 0.23 21.32
C PRO A 66 3.88 0.46 22.69
N ARG A 67 4.52 1.23 23.60
CA ARG A 67 3.89 1.64 24.88
C ARG A 67 2.59 2.42 24.67
N PHE A 68 2.46 3.07 23.51
CA PHE A 68 1.28 3.84 23.10
C PHE A 68 0.23 3.00 22.34
N LEU A 69 0.42 1.68 22.24
CA LEU A 69 -0.57 0.75 21.68
C LEU A 69 -1.46 0.18 22.78
N SER A 70 -2.74 0.06 22.51
CA SER A 70 -3.64 -0.64 23.42
C SER A 70 -3.38 -2.15 23.42
N PRO A 71 -3.67 -2.86 24.53
CA PRO A 71 -3.62 -4.32 24.56
C PRO A 71 -4.48 -4.97 23.46
N ARG A 72 -5.58 -4.31 23.08
CA ARG A 72 -6.45 -4.76 22.00
C ARG A 72 -5.78 -4.63 20.62
N ALA A 73 -5.03 -3.56 20.37
CA ALA A 73 -4.28 -3.40 19.12
C ALA A 73 -3.21 -4.48 18.98
N LEU A 74 -2.43 -4.73 20.03
CA LEU A 74 -1.44 -5.81 20.08
C LEU A 74 -2.08 -7.17 19.81
N LYS A 75 -3.16 -7.51 20.53
CA LYS A 75 -3.89 -8.77 20.37
C LYS A 75 -4.39 -8.99 18.93
N ARG A 76 -4.85 -7.92 18.26
CA ARG A 76 -5.28 -8.00 16.86
C ARG A 76 -4.10 -8.20 15.89
N GLY A 77 -2.90 -7.73 16.22
CA GLY A 77 -1.69 -7.92 15.43
C GLY A 77 -1.03 -9.30 15.56
N MET A 78 -1.22 -10.00 16.69
CA MET A 78 -0.53 -11.27 16.99
C MET A 78 -0.66 -12.35 15.91
N GLY A 79 -1.82 -12.46 15.26
CA GLY A 79 -2.08 -13.52 14.28
C GLY A 79 -2.18 -13.04 12.83
N GLN A 80 -1.85 -11.78 12.51
CA GLN A 80 -2.21 -11.18 11.21
C GLN A 80 -1.02 -10.79 10.33
N VAL A 81 0.22 -10.99 10.79
CA VAL A 81 1.40 -10.66 10.00
C VAL A 81 1.58 -11.71 8.90
N GLY A 82 1.88 -11.27 7.68
CA GLY A 82 1.90 -12.13 6.50
C GLY A 82 0.50 -12.48 5.98
N SER A 83 -0.51 -11.62 6.21
CA SER A 83 -1.86 -11.82 5.63
C SER A 83 -2.35 -10.60 4.86
N LEU A 84 -3.12 -10.87 3.80
CA LEU A 84 -3.65 -9.85 2.91
C LEU A 84 -4.83 -9.12 3.55
N GLY A 85 -5.81 -9.90 4.02
CA GLY A 85 -7.11 -9.43 4.45
C GLY A 85 -8.10 -9.09 3.36
N ALA A 86 -9.16 -8.39 3.77
CA ALA A 86 -10.34 -8.14 2.95
C ALA A 86 -10.46 -6.70 2.44
N GLY A 87 -11.53 -6.45 1.69
CA GLY A 87 -11.87 -5.14 1.11
C GLY A 87 -11.13 -4.91 -0.19
N ASN A 88 -10.55 -3.72 -0.35
CA ASN A 88 -9.78 -3.38 -1.55
C ASN A 88 -8.35 -3.98 -1.54
N HIS A 89 -8.02 -4.86 -0.59
CA HIS A 89 -6.75 -5.57 -0.59
C HIS A 89 -6.72 -6.68 -1.64
N PHE A 90 -5.57 -6.89 -2.28
CA PHE A 90 -5.38 -7.90 -3.32
C PHE A 90 -3.91 -8.26 -3.51
N ILE A 91 -3.68 -9.42 -4.12
CA ILE A 91 -2.43 -9.74 -4.83
C ILE A 91 -2.79 -9.89 -6.31
N GLU A 92 -2.07 -9.22 -7.19
CA GLU A 92 -2.38 -9.16 -8.62
C GLU A 92 -1.13 -9.44 -9.44
N ILE A 93 -1.22 -10.37 -10.40
CA ILE A 93 -0.20 -10.56 -11.44
C ILE A 93 -0.64 -9.75 -12.65
N ASP A 94 0.22 -8.83 -13.05
CA ASP A 94 0.01 -7.96 -14.19
C ASP A 94 0.97 -8.28 -15.33
N LEU A 95 0.54 -7.96 -16.54
CA LEU A 95 1.42 -7.74 -17.67
C LEU A 95 1.86 -6.28 -17.70
N VAL A 96 3.17 -6.02 -17.78
CA VAL A 96 3.68 -4.69 -18.18
C VAL A 96 3.33 -4.48 -19.66
N SER A 97 2.18 -3.85 -19.90
CA SER A 97 1.57 -3.77 -21.22
C SER A 97 2.15 -2.68 -22.09
N LYS A 98 2.64 -1.59 -21.48
CA LYS A 98 3.21 -0.45 -22.18
C LYS A 98 4.18 0.33 -21.29
N VAL A 99 5.29 0.79 -21.85
CA VAL A 99 6.27 1.68 -21.24
C VAL A 99 6.21 3.07 -21.91
N PHE A 100 6.18 4.11 -21.09
CA PHE A 100 6.07 5.51 -21.52
C PHE A 100 7.35 6.31 -21.27
N ASP A 101 8.13 5.93 -20.25
CA ASP A 101 9.43 6.53 -19.93
C ASP A 101 10.47 5.41 -19.81
N GLN A 102 11.19 5.16 -20.90
CA GLN A 102 12.16 4.06 -20.98
C GLN A 102 13.29 4.18 -19.95
N LYS A 103 13.71 5.41 -19.63
CA LYS A 103 14.79 5.65 -18.66
C LYS A 103 14.32 5.31 -17.26
N ALA A 104 13.12 5.74 -16.89
CA ALA A 104 12.53 5.42 -15.60
C ALA A 104 12.21 3.93 -15.47
N ALA A 105 11.59 3.34 -16.50
CA ALA A 105 11.27 1.91 -16.53
C ALA A 105 12.51 1.04 -16.36
N ARG A 106 13.61 1.34 -17.08
CA ARG A 106 14.88 0.63 -16.93
C ARG A 106 15.46 0.74 -15.51
N ALA A 107 15.39 1.91 -14.88
CA ALA A 107 15.85 2.08 -13.51
C ALA A 107 14.97 1.32 -12.49
N MET A 108 13.67 1.18 -12.79
CA MET A 108 12.72 0.41 -11.99
C MET A 108 12.78 -1.10 -12.28
N GLY A 109 13.45 -1.53 -13.35
CA GLY A 109 13.49 -2.94 -13.77
C GLY A 109 12.19 -3.40 -14.45
N LEU A 110 11.50 -2.50 -15.15
CA LEU A 110 10.26 -2.76 -15.87
C LEU A 110 10.51 -2.78 -17.38
N ASN A 111 10.09 -3.85 -18.06
CA ASN A 111 10.09 -3.94 -19.52
C ASN A 111 8.71 -4.38 -20.03
N GLU A 112 8.33 -3.93 -21.22
CA GLU A 112 7.10 -4.41 -21.86
C GLU A 112 7.15 -5.93 -22.05
N GLY A 113 6.05 -6.62 -21.73
CA GLY A 113 5.96 -8.07 -21.80
C GLY A 113 6.31 -8.80 -20.50
N ASP A 114 6.99 -8.13 -19.56
CA ASP A 114 7.31 -8.74 -18.26
C ASP A 114 6.05 -8.89 -17.39
N LEU A 115 6.10 -9.86 -16.48
CA LEU A 115 5.11 -9.97 -15.41
C LEU A 115 5.52 -9.09 -14.22
N ALA A 116 4.55 -8.36 -13.68
CA ALA A 116 4.68 -7.64 -12.42
C ALA A 116 3.74 -8.26 -11.38
N LEU A 117 4.13 -8.19 -10.10
CA LEU A 117 3.27 -8.59 -9.00
C LEU A 117 2.99 -7.37 -8.12
N GLN A 118 1.70 -7.10 -7.87
CA GLN A 118 1.26 -6.10 -6.92
C GLN A 118 0.75 -6.75 -5.64
N ILE A 119 1.09 -6.14 -4.50
CA ILE A 119 0.55 -6.51 -3.20
C ILE A 119 -0.04 -5.25 -2.58
N HIS A 120 -1.37 -5.21 -2.48
CA HIS A 120 -2.07 -4.09 -1.87
C HIS A 120 -2.66 -4.52 -0.53
N CYS A 121 -2.03 -4.09 0.57
CA CYS A 121 -2.47 -4.37 1.92
C CYS A 121 -1.93 -3.33 2.93
N GLY A 122 -2.37 -3.44 4.19
CA GLY A 122 -2.00 -2.50 5.25
C GLY A 122 -1.69 -3.16 6.59
N SER A 123 -1.79 -2.36 7.65
CA SER A 123 -1.51 -2.70 9.05
C SER A 123 -2.51 -3.66 9.71
N ARG A 124 -3.38 -4.29 8.89
CA ARG A 124 -4.42 -5.22 9.31
C ARG A 124 -5.28 -4.66 10.46
N GLY A 125 -5.72 -5.51 11.37
CA GLY A 125 -6.52 -5.12 12.53
C GLY A 125 -5.78 -4.23 13.53
N LEU A 126 -4.44 -4.27 13.57
CA LEU A 126 -3.64 -3.47 14.50
C LEU A 126 -3.83 -1.97 14.23
N GLY A 127 -3.54 -1.51 13.01
CA GLY A 127 -3.66 -0.07 12.70
C GLY A 127 -5.11 0.42 12.69
N HIS A 128 -6.09 -0.43 12.32
CA HIS A 128 -7.50 -0.08 12.51
C HIS A 128 -7.80 0.17 13.99
N GLN A 129 -7.28 -0.67 14.89
CA GLN A 129 -7.50 -0.49 16.32
C GLN A 129 -6.83 0.78 16.84
N VAL A 130 -5.59 1.05 16.42
CA VAL A 130 -4.89 2.31 16.75
C VAL A 130 -5.74 3.51 16.33
N CYS A 131 -6.22 3.56 15.08
CA CYS A 131 -7.07 4.65 14.62
C CYS A 131 -8.34 4.79 15.49
N SER A 132 -9.04 3.69 15.79
CA SER A 132 -10.24 3.73 16.63
C SER A 132 -9.95 4.23 18.05
N ASP A 133 -8.84 3.81 18.65
CA ASP A 133 -8.46 4.17 20.01
C ASP A 133 -8.14 5.67 20.09
N TYR A 134 -7.38 6.20 19.12
CA TYR A 134 -6.99 7.62 19.11
C TYR A 134 -8.08 8.56 18.64
N VAL A 135 -8.93 8.17 17.69
CA VAL A 135 -10.14 8.96 17.36
C VAL A 135 -11.02 9.13 18.60
N LYS A 136 -11.14 8.08 19.43
CA LYS A 136 -11.90 8.15 20.69
C LYS A 136 -11.20 9.02 21.73
N SER A 137 -9.90 8.85 21.95
CA SER A 137 -9.17 9.60 22.98
C SER A 137 -9.02 11.08 22.64
N LEU A 138 -8.85 11.43 21.37
CA LEU A 138 -8.68 12.82 20.93
C LEU A 138 -9.95 13.66 21.07
N GLN A 139 -11.12 13.05 21.29
CA GLN A 139 -12.35 13.80 21.58
C GLN A 139 -12.21 14.68 22.83
N SER A 140 -11.48 14.22 23.85
CA SER A 140 -11.20 15.06 25.03
C SER A 140 -10.14 16.12 24.78
N ALA A 141 -9.21 15.86 23.85
CA ALA A 141 -8.17 16.81 23.46
C ALA A 141 -8.76 18.06 22.80
N VAL A 142 -9.77 17.89 21.94
CA VAL A 142 -10.49 18.99 21.30
C VAL A 142 -11.03 19.98 22.34
N THR A 143 -11.69 19.48 23.39
CA THR A 143 -12.19 20.30 24.50
C THR A 143 -11.05 20.92 25.30
N LYS A 144 -10.01 20.14 25.63
CA LYS A 144 -8.86 20.57 26.42
C LYS A 144 -8.09 21.72 25.77
N PHE A 145 -7.93 21.69 24.45
CA PHE A 145 -7.19 22.69 23.68
C PHE A 145 -8.09 23.76 23.05
N GLY A 146 -9.40 23.74 23.34
CA GLY A 146 -10.36 24.73 22.81
C GLY A 146 -10.47 24.73 21.29
N ILE A 147 -10.27 23.57 20.64
CA ILE A 147 -10.31 23.45 19.19
C ILE A 147 -11.77 23.44 18.72
N ILE A 148 -12.12 24.36 17.80
CA ILE A 148 -13.44 24.37 17.17
C ILE A 148 -13.38 23.51 15.91
N LEU A 149 -14.09 22.38 15.93
CA LEU A 149 -14.17 21.48 14.79
C LEU A 149 -15.27 21.90 13.83
N PRO A 150 -14.98 22.02 12.52
CA PRO A 150 -16.04 22.22 11.51
C PRO A 150 -16.88 20.95 11.30
N ASP A 151 -16.35 19.78 11.63
CA ASP A 151 -17.07 18.50 11.63
C ASP A 151 -16.54 17.60 12.77
N ARG A 152 -17.43 16.86 13.44
CA ARG A 152 -17.08 15.95 14.55
C ARG A 152 -16.07 14.85 14.16
N GLU A 153 -16.01 14.49 12.88
CA GLU A 153 -15.10 13.47 12.34
C GLU A 153 -13.68 14.01 12.13
N LEU A 154 -13.47 15.34 12.23
CA LEU A 154 -12.18 16.00 12.11
C LEU A 154 -11.44 16.17 13.45
N VAL A 155 -11.67 15.25 14.38
CA VAL A 155 -11.02 15.22 15.70
C VAL A 155 -9.49 15.28 15.55
N CYS A 156 -8.85 16.15 16.33
CA CYS A 156 -7.42 16.39 16.26
C CYS A 156 -6.86 16.90 17.59
N ALA A 157 -5.54 16.94 17.70
CA ALA A 157 -4.78 17.58 18.77
C ALA A 157 -3.54 18.27 18.20
N PRO A 158 -2.95 19.25 18.90
CA PRO A 158 -1.64 19.78 18.56
C PRO A 158 -0.60 18.65 18.54
N MET A 159 0.31 18.68 17.57
CA MET A 159 1.27 17.58 17.37
C MET A 159 2.28 17.44 18.51
N ASP A 160 2.62 18.57 19.14
CA ASP A 160 3.50 18.70 20.30
C ASP A 160 2.77 18.48 21.64
N SER A 161 1.48 18.12 21.59
CA SER A 161 0.74 17.72 22.77
C SER A 161 1.05 16.26 23.13
N PRO A 162 0.91 15.86 24.41
CA PRO A 162 1.07 14.46 24.80
C PRO A 162 0.17 13.50 24.01
N GLU A 163 -1.04 13.93 23.64
CA GLU A 163 -1.97 13.17 22.82
C GLU A 163 -1.52 13.06 21.35
N GLY A 164 -0.98 14.14 20.78
CA GLY A 164 -0.40 14.17 19.43
C GLY A 164 0.84 13.29 19.31
N GLU A 165 1.80 13.42 20.23
CA GLU A 165 3.01 12.60 20.26
C GLU A 165 2.70 11.11 20.42
N ALA A 166 1.78 10.78 21.34
CA ALA A 166 1.33 9.40 21.54
C ALA A 166 0.70 8.82 20.26
N TYR A 167 -0.15 9.58 19.58
CA TYR A 167 -0.75 9.15 18.32
C TYR A 167 0.29 8.94 17.23
N LEU A 168 1.22 9.88 17.05
CA LEU A 168 2.27 9.78 16.03
C LEU A 168 3.16 8.55 16.27
N ALA A 169 3.53 8.27 17.53
CA ALA A 169 4.27 7.06 17.89
C ALA A 169 3.48 5.77 17.61
N ALA A 170 2.19 5.74 17.96
CA ALA A 170 1.32 4.59 17.70
C ALA A 170 1.04 4.38 16.19
N MET A 171 0.88 5.46 15.43
CA MET A 171 0.76 5.43 13.97
C MET A 171 2.04 4.90 13.33
N ALA A 172 3.21 5.33 13.81
CA ALA A 172 4.50 4.80 13.35
C ALA A 172 4.62 3.29 13.60
N CYS A 173 4.15 2.79 14.75
CA CYS A 173 4.04 1.36 15.00
C CYS A 173 3.14 0.65 13.97
N ALA A 174 1.96 1.21 13.67
CA ALA A 174 1.05 0.64 12.68
C ALA A 174 1.64 0.63 11.26
N ALA A 175 2.35 1.71 10.87
CA ALA A 175 3.05 1.79 9.59
C ALA A 175 4.15 0.74 9.48
N ASN A 176 4.98 0.59 10.52
CA ASN A 176 6.03 -0.42 10.58
C ASN A 176 5.47 -1.84 10.49
N TYR A 177 4.38 -2.11 11.20
CA TYR A 177 3.67 -3.38 11.08
C TYR A 177 3.18 -3.63 9.65
N ALA A 178 2.65 -2.62 8.96
CA ALA A 178 2.22 -2.73 7.56
C ALA A 178 3.39 -3.03 6.61
N PHE A 179 4.54 -2.36 6.79
CA PHE A 179 5.76 -2.61 6.02
C PHE A 179 6.25 -4.04 6.23
N ALA A 180 6.32 -4.52 7.48
CA ALA A 180 6.68 -5.91 7.78
C ALA A 180 5.70 -6.91 7.14
N ASN A 181 4.40 -6.64 7.23
CA ASN A 181 3.36 -7.49 6.64
C ASN A 181 3.54 -7.66 5.12
N ARG A 182 3.84 -6.57 4.41
CA ARG A 182 4.10 -6.63 2.96
C ARG A 182 5.37 -7.40 2.64
N GLN A 183 6.45 -7.22 3.40
CA GLN A 183 7.68 -7.98 3.18
C GLN A 183 7.47 -9.50 3.36
N VAL A 184 6.73 -9.91 4.39
CA VAL A 184 6.39 -11.33 4.60
C VAL A 184 5.54 -11.88 3.43
N LEU A 185 4.54 -11.12 2.96
CA LEU A 185 3.76 -11.51 1.78
C LEU A 185 4.61 -11.57 0.51
N SER A 186 5.53 -10.62 0.31
CA SER A 186 6.46 -10.63 -0.82
C SER A 186 7.39 -11.85 -0.81
N HIS A 187 7.82 -12.28 0.37
CA HIS A 187 8.59 -13.52 0.53
C HIS A 187 7.78 -14.74 0.07
N TYR A 188 6.57 -14.92 0.59
CA TYR A 188 5.71 -16.05 0.19
C TYR A 188 5.32 -16.01 -1.29
N ALA A 189 5.19 -14.81 -1.86
CA ALA A 189 4.98 -14.67 -3.29
C ALA A 189 6.20 -15.12 -4.11
N ARG A 190 7.43 -14.86 -3.63
CA ARG A 190 8.66 -15.36 -4.26
C ARG A 190 8.71 -16.89 -4.25
N GLU A 191 8.39 -17.51 -3.12
CA GLU A 191 8.32 -18.98 -3.01
C GLU A 191 7.23 -19.57 -3.94
N ALA A 192 6.08 -18.91 -4.05
CA ALA A 192 5.03 -19.32 -4.98
C ALA A 192 5.49 -19.24 -6.44
N PHE A 193 6.21 -18.19 -6.83
CA PHE A 193 6.79 -18.08 -8.17
C PHE A 193 7.86 -19.13 -8.41
N GLU A 194 8.77 -19.33 -7.45
CA GLU A 194 9.82 -20.35 -7.50
C GLU A 194 9.23 -21.75 -7.73
N SER A 195 8.27 -22.15 -6.89
CA SER A 195 7.69 -23.50 -6.95
C SER A 195 7.01 -23.83 -8.28
N VAL A 196 6.50 -22.81 -8.99
CA VAL A 196 5.78 -22.97 -10.26
C VAL A 196 6.69 -22.80 -11.49
N LEU A 197 7.70 -21.92 -11.41
CA LEU A 197 8.45 -21.44 -12.56
C LEU A 197 9.91 -21.90 -12.60
N ALA A 198 10.51 -22.23 -11.45
CA ALA A 198 11.91 -22.65 -11.40
C ALA A 198 12.15 -23.90 -12.27
N GLY A 199 13.22 -23.85 -13.08
CA GLY A 199 13.54 -24.90 -14.05
C GLY A 199 12.65 -24.94 -15.30
N ARG A 200 11.60 -24.11 -15.38
CA ARG A 200 10.68 -24.04 -16.54
C ARG A 200 10.87 -22.77 -17.37
N VAL A 201 11.20 -21.66 -16.72
CA VAL A 201 11.52 -20.39 -17.38
C VAL A 201 12.79 -19.79 -16.78
N LYS A 202 13.46 -18.92 -17.54
CA LYS A 202 14.56 -18.10 -17.03
C LYS A 202 13.99 -16.87 -16.31
N ASP A 203 14.79 -16.26 -15.43
CA ASP A 203 14.48 -14.97 -14.80
C ASP A 203 13.13 -14.91 -14.06
N TRP A 204 12.73 -16.00 -13.40
CA TRP A 204 11.48 -16.11 -12.66
C TRP A 204 11.47 -15.34 -11.32
N HIS A 205 12.61 -14.78 -10.91
CA HIS A 205 12.78 -14.14 -9.61
C HIS A 205 11.99 -12.82 -9.51
N LEU A 206 11.27 -12.64 -8.41
CA LEU A 206 10.60 -11.37 -8.12
C LEU A 206 11.51 -10.41 -7.38
N HIS A 207 11.79 -9.28 -8.02
CA HIS A 207 12.52 -8.15 -7.43
C HIS A 207 11.56 -7.01 -7.08
N LEU A 208 11.66 -6.47 -5.86
CA LEU A 208 10.81 -5.36 -5.45
C LEU A 208 11.13 -4.12 -6.32
N VAL A 209 10.11 -3.54 -6.96
CA VAL A 209 10.24 -2.25 -7.64
C VAL A 209 10.19 -1.12 -6.61
N TYR A 210 9.08 -1.03 -5.88
CA TYR A 210 8.96 -0.09 -4.77
C TYR A 210 7.85 -0.53 -3.81
N ASP A 211 7.90 -0.08 -2.58
CA ASP A 211 6.81 -0.19 -1.59
C ASP A 211 6.52 1.20 -1.03
N VAL A 212 5.26 1.63 -1.14
CA VAL A 212 4.83 2.99 -0.78
C VAL A 212 3.51 2.98 0.00
N ALA A 213 3.41 3.85 1.01
CA ALA A 213 2.21 4.05 1.81
C ALA A 213 1.27 5.08 1.17
N HIS A 214 -0.04 4.91 1.42
CA HIS A 214 -1.07 5.85 0.98
C HIS A 214 -2.07 6.29 2.07
N ASN A 215 -1.86 5.82 3.30
CA ASN A 215 -2.58 6.23 4.51
C ASN A 215 -1.56 6.42 5.63
N ILE A 216 -0.99 7.62 5.75
CA ILE A 216 0.14 7.90 6.63
C ILE A 216 0.28 9.40 6.91
N GLY A 217 0.73 9.75 8.12
CA GLY A 217 1.25 11.07 8.45
C GLY A 217 2.78 11.04 8.46
N LYS A 218 3.45 12.04 7.88
CA LYS A 218 4.91 12.13 7.88
C LYS A 218 5.41 13.52 8.16
N ILE A 219 6.42 13.59 9.02
CA ILE A 219 7.19 14.81 9.24
C ILE A 219 8.15 14.96 8.06
N GLU A 220 7.93 16.00 7.25
CA GLU A 220 8.68 16.26 6.03
C GLU A 220 9.04 17.75 5.96
N THR A 221 10.18 18.05 5.33
CA THR A 221 10.59 19.43 5.06
C THR A 221 10.17 19.85 3.66
N HIS A 222 9.41 20.93 3.56
CA HIS A 222 8.92 21.50 2.30
C HIS A 222 9.19 23.00 2.23
N GLN A 223 9.15 23.56 1.01
CA GLN A 223 9.22 25.01 0.79
C GLN A 223 7.81 25.57 0.77
N ILE A 224 7.49 26.49 1.68
CA ILE A 224 6.21 27.19 1.77
C ILE A 224 6.51 28.68 1.74
N ASP A 225 5.99 29.38 0.74
CA ASP A 225 6.22 30.82 0.51
C ASP A 225 7.72 31.20 0.53
N GLY A 226 8.56 30.31 -0.02
CA GLY A 226 10.03 30.49 -0.10
C GLY A 226 10.78 30.16 1.19
N ILE A 227 10.09 29.66 2.22
CA ILE A 227 10.68 29.30 3.51
C ILE A 227 10.69 27.78 3.66
N SER A 228 11.83 27.24 4.09
CA SER A 228 11.95 25.83 4.46
C SER A 228 11.22 25.59 5.78
N MET A 229 10.17 24.77 5.76
CA MET A 229 9.36 24.45 6.94
C MET A 229 9.24 22.95 7.13
N GLU A 230 9.28 22.51 8.38
CA GLU A 230 8.92 21.16 8.77
C GLU A 230 7.42 21.08 9.01
N VAL A 231 6.74 20.14 8.36
CA VAL A 231 5.29 19.97 8.41
C VAL A 231 4.92 18.50 8.54
N CYS A 232 3.79 18.21 9.19
CA CYS A 232 3.19 16.86 9.14
C CYS A 232 2.26 16.74 7.94
N VAL A 233 2.74 16.09 6.89
CA VAL A 233 1.95 15.82 5.69
C VAL A 233 1.04 14.63 5.95
N HIS A 234 -0.26 14.89 6.03
CA HIS A 234 -1.29 13.87 6.20
C HIS A 234 -1.75 13.38 4.83
N ARG A 235 -1.48 12.11 4.51
CA ARG A 235 -1.92 11.46 3.27
C ARG A 235 -2.96 10.40 3.60
N LYS A 236 -4.18 10.58 3.08
CA LYS A 236 -5.28 9.61 3.15
C LYS A 236 -5.81 9.33 1.76
N GLY A 237 -5.55 8.14 1.22
CA GLY A 237 -5.80 7.85 -0.19
C GLY A 237 -4.92 8.67 -1.14
N ALA A 238 -3.72 9.03 -0.71
CA ALA A 238 -2.74 9.77 -1.49
C ALA A 238 -1.35 9.21 -1.22
N THR A 239 -0.46 9.22 -2.21
CA THR A 239 0.85 8.58 -2.16
C THR A 239 1.94 9.65 -2.19
N ARG A 240 3.08 9.41 -1.52
CA ARG A 240 4.27 10.27 -1.67
C ARG A 240 4.82 10.17 -3.11
N ALA A 241 5.26 11.28 -3.67
CA ALA A 241 5.67 11.44 -5.06
C ALA A 241 6.90 12.37 -5.15
N PHE A 242 7.93 12.10 -4.35
CA PHE A 242 9.13 12.92 -4.31
C PHE A 242 9.83 13.01 -5.67
N GLY A 243 10.22 14.22 -6.05
CA GLY A 243 10.86 14.49 -7.34
C GLY A 243 12.32 14.04 -7.43
N PRO A 244 12.93 14.09 -8.62
CA PRO A 244 14.35 13.85 -8.80
C PRO A 244 15.21 14.70 -7.86
N GLY A 245 16.29 14.12 -7.34
CA GLY A 245 17.25 14.79 -6.44
C GLY A 245 16.91 14.73 -4.96
N SER A 246 15.67 14.37 -4.60
CA SER A 246 15.23 14.27 -3.19
C SER A 246 16.16 13.36 -2.37
N LYS A 247 16.47 13.78 -1.14
CA LYS A 247 17.54 13.17 -0.32
C LYS A 247 17.17 11.77 0.16
N GLU A 248 15.88 11.53 0.34
CA GLU A 248 15.25 10.32 0.87
C GLU A 248 15.19 9.20 -0.18
N LEU A 249 15.42 9.53 -1.47
CA LEU A 249 15.36 8.54 -2.54
C LEU A 249 16.62 7.69 -2.60
N PRO A 250 16.48 6.37 -2.83
CA PRO A 250 17.62 5.51 -3.08
C PRO A 250 18.32 5.92 -4.38
N SER A 251 19.59 5.55 -4.52
CA SER A 251 20.45 6.05 -5.60
C SER A 251 19.94 5.70 -6.99
N GLU A 252 19.29 4.54 -7.17
CA GLU A 252 18.68 4.15 -8.44
C GLU A 252 17.52 5.05 -8.88
N TYR A 253 16.77 5.62 -7.94
CA TYR A 253 15.59 6.46 -8.21
C TYR A 253 15.89 7.95 -8.11
N LYS A 254 17.02 8.33 -7.52
CA LYS A 254 17.40 9.73 -7.30
C LYS A 254 17.39 10.57 -8.58
N LYS A 255 17.75 10.00 -9.74
CA LYS A 255 17.77 10.72 -11.03
C LYS A 255 16.41 10.80 -11.71
N ILE A 256 15.46 9.94 -11.36
CA ILE A 256 14.16 9.84 -12.04
C ILE A 256 13.00 10.34 -11.19
N GLY A 257 13.16 10.39 -9.87
CA GLY A 257 12.09 10.64 -8.90
C GLY A 257 11.55 9.33 -8.33
N GLN A 258 10.73 9.43 -7.28
CA GLN A 258 10.18 8.28 -6.57
C GLN A 258 9.24 7.48 -7.48
N PRO A 259 9.32 6.13 -7.52
CA PRO A 259 8.24 5.33 -8.08
C PRO A 259 6.92 5.59 -7.33
N VAL A 260 5.84 5.79 -8.08
CA VAL A 260 4.49 6.00 -7.56
C VAL A 260 3.61 4.91 -8.14
N LEU A 261 3.05 4.07 -7.26
CA LEU A 261 2.24 2.92 -7.64
C LEU A 261 0.76 3.29 -7.51
N VAL A 262 0.01 3.16 -8.60
CA VAL A 262 -1.41 3.53 -8.70
C VAL A 262 -2.20 2.30 -9.11
N PRO A 263 -2.62 1.45 -8.15
CA PRO A 263 -3.54 0.36 -8.42
C PRO A 263 -4.87 0.85 -9.00
N GLY A 264 -5.36 0.13 -10.01
CA GLY A 264 -6.71 0.28 -10.53
C GLY A 264 -7.71 -0.55 -9.73
N SER A 265 -8.39 -1.45 -10.44
CA SER A 265 -9.36 -2.41 -9.92
C SER A 265 -9.15 -3.76 -10.60
N MET A 266 -9.79 -4.82 -10.11
CA MET A 266 -9.59 -6.20 -10.57
C MET A 266 -9.85 -6.47 -12.08
N GLY A 267 -10.34 -5.48 -12.82
CA GLY A 267 -10.62 -5.57 -14.26
C GLY A 267 -10.17 -4.35 -15.05
N THR A 268 -9.39 -3.44 -14.45
CA THR A 268 -8.89 -2.24 -15.12
C THR A 268 -7.38 -2.17 -15.01
N SER A 269 -6.75 -1.34 -15.83
CA SER A 269 -5.31 -1.12 -15.76
C SER A 269 -4.87 -0.62 -14.38
N SER A 270 -3.62 -0.90 -14.04
CA SER A 270 -2.89 -0.25 -12.97
C SER A 270 -1.73 0.56 -13.58
N TRP A 271 -1.15 1.49 -12.84
CA TRP A 271 -0.11 2.38 -13.36
C TRP A 271 1.11 2.47 -12.45
N VAL A 272 2.27 2.51 -13.09
CA VAL A 272 3.52 2.94 -12.47
C VAL A 272 3.84 4.34 -12.99
N LEU A 273 3.93 5.30 -12.07
CA LEU A 273 4.32 6.67 -12.33
C LEU A 273 5.64 6.97 -11.62
N ARG A 274 6.15 8.19 -11.82
CA ARG A 274 7.25 8.75 -11.03
C ARG A 274 6.92 10.14 -10.51
N GLY A 275 7.43 10.45 -9.32
CA GLY A 275 7.37 11.79 -8.72
C GLY A 275 8.12 12.83 -9.55
N THR A 276 7.73 14.10 -9.41
CA THR A 276 8.27 15.21 -10.17
C THR A 276 8.64 16.38 -9.26
N SER A 277 9.45 17.31 -9.75
CA SER A 277 9.73 18.55 -9.02
C SER A 277 8.45 19.37 -8.79
N LYS A 278 7.51 19.33 -9.74
CA LYS A 278 6.23 20.02 -9.61
C LYS A 278 5.37 19.47 -8.45
N ALA A 279 5.47 18.17 -8.16
CA ALA A 279 4.83 17.59 -6.98
C ALA A 279 5.35 18.22 -5.68
N MET A 280 6.67 18.45 -5.60
CA MET A 280 7.28 19.09 -4.42
C MET A 280 6.75 20.51 -4.22
N GLU A 281 6.49 21.25 -5.30
CA GLU A 281 5.98 22.62 -5.27
C GLU A 281 4.48 22.71 -4.98
N LEU A 282 3.67 21.85 -5.60
CA LEU A 282 2.20 22.02 -5.61
C LEU A 282 1.46 21.17 -4.59
N SER A 283 2.04 20.05 -4.15
CA SER A 283 1.31 19.02 -3.43
C SER A 283 2.09 18.41 -2.27
N PHE A 284 3.10 19.11 -1.75
CA PHE A 284 4.00 18.58 -0.72
C PHE A 284 4.59 17.22 -1.12
N GLY A 285 5.00 17.11 -2.40
CA GLY A 285 5.51 15.87 -2.97
C GLY A 285 4.49 14.74 -2.90
N SER A 286 3.23 14.97 -3.31
CA SER A 286 2.15 13.97 -3.23
C SER A 286 1.43 13.75 -4.57
N CYS A 287 0.85 12.57 -4.73
CA CYS A 287 0.06 12.15 -5.89
C CYS A 287 -1.16 11.29 -5.46
N CYS A 288 -1.99 10.90 -6.41
CA CYS A 288 -3.07 9.93 -6.20
C CYS A 288 -2.54 8.55 -5.77
N HIS A 289 -3.42 7.73 -5.15
CA HIS A 289 -3.13 6.34 -4.82
C HIS A 289 -3.81 5.31 -5.72
N GLY A 290 -4.89 5.69 -6.41
CA GLY A 290 -5.76 4.78 -7.15
C GLY A 290 -7.01 5.50 -7.64
N ALA A 291 -7.94 4.76 -8.24
CA ALA A 291 -9.16 5.32 -8.81
C ALA A 291 -10.08 6.00 -7.78
N GLY A 292 -10.17 5.44 -6.57
CA GLY A 292 -11.17 5.85 -5.57
C GLY A 292 -12.59 5.37 -5.92
N ARG A 293 -13.40 5.15 -4.88
CA ARG A 293 -14.75 4.58 -5.05
C ARG A 293 -15.76 5.65 -5.45
N VAL A 294 -16.70 5.25 -6.31
CA VAL A 294 -17.92 6.02 -6.64
C VAL A 294 -19.18 5.38 -6.07
N MET A 295 -19.10 4.11 -5.63
CA MET A 295 -20.19 3.38 -4.99
C MET A 295 -19.80 2.88 -3.60
N SER A 296 -20.74 2.96 -2.65
CA SER A 296 -20.58 2.26 -1.37
C SER A 296 -20.54 0.74 -1.59
N ARG A 297 -19.91 -0.01 -0.67
CA ARG A 297 -19.89 -1.49 -0.74
C ARG A 297 -21.30 -2.09 -0.73
N THR A 298 -22.18 -1.51 0.09
CA THR A 298 -23.59 -1.93 0.17
C THR A 298 -24.32 -1.69 -1.14
N GLN A 299 -24.08 -0.55 -1.80
CA GLN A 299 -24.68 -0.25 -3.10
C GLN A 299 -24.15 -1.21 -4.17
N ALA A 300 -22.84 -1.40 -4.26
CA ALA A 300 -22.23 -2.31 -5.24
C ALA A 300 -22.79 -3.73 -5.15
N LYS A 301 -22.93 -4.29 -3.93
CA LYS A 301 -23.56 -5.60 -3.72
C LYS A 301 -25.02 -5.70 -4.15
N LYS A 302 -25.75 -4.59 -4.09
CA LYS A 302 -27.17 -4.55 -4.50
C LYS A 302 -27.32 -4.47 -6.01
N THR A 303 -26.36 -3.86 -6.69
CA THR A 303 -26.45 -3.55 -8.13
C THR A 303 -25.65 -4.50 -9.02
N ILE A 304 -24.70 -5.26 -8.46
CA ILE A 304 -23.76 -6.10 -9.21
C ILE A 304 -23.88 -7.54 -8.76
N TRP A 305 -24.11 -8.43 -9.72
CA TRP A 305 -24.13 -9.87 -9.50
C TRP A 305 -22.72 -10.46 -9.67
N GLY A 306 -22.19 -11.09 -8.62
CA GLY A 306 -20.79 -11.53 -8.57
C GLY A 306 -20.47 -12.59 -9.63
N GLU A 307 -21.41 -13.48 -9.92
CA GLU A 307 -21.25 -14.57 -10.88
C GLU A 307 -21.13 -14.04 -12.31
N ASP A 308 -21.88 -12.98 -12.64
CA ASP A 308 -21.83 -12.36 -13.97
C ASP A 308 -20.54 -11.55 -14.12
N LEU A 309 -20.12 -10.85 -13.06
CA LEU A 309 -18.81 -10.20 -13.03
C LEU A 309 -17.67 -11.22 -13.20
N LEU A 310 -17.74 -12.37 -12.53
CA LEU A 310 -16.73 -13.43 -12.67
C LEU A 310 -16.68 -13.97 -14.11
N LYS A 311 -17.84 -14.18 -14.75
CA LYS A 311 -17.90 -14.60 -16.16
C LYS A 311 -17.29 -13.54 -17.09
N GLN A 312 -17.60 -12.27 -16.84
CA GLN A 312 -17.06 -11.16 -17.62
C GLN A 312 -15.53 -11.08 -17.50
N LEU A 313 -14.99 -11.08 -16.27
CA LEU A 313 -13.54 -11.06 -16.04
C LEU A 313 -12.83 -12.25 -16.68
N LYS A 314 -13.42 -13.45 -16.63
CA LYS A 314 -12.89 -14.64 -17.32
C LYS A 314 -12.90 -14.49 -18.83
N LYS A 315 -13.95 -13.88 -19.41
CA LYS A 315 -14.03 -13.56 -20.84
C LYS A 315 -12.95 -12.57 -21.26
N ASP A 316 -12.61 -11.63 -20.38
CA ASP A 316 -11.54 -10.66 -20.57
C ASP A 316 -10.13 -11.25 -20.32
N GLY A 317 -10.04 -12.56 -20.04
CA GLY A 317 -8.78 -13.29 -19.85
C GLY A 317 -8.21 -13.22 -18.43
N ILE A 318 -8.93 -12.63 -17.49
CA ILE A 318 -8.47 -12.41 -16.12
C ILE A 318 -8.88 -13.60 -15.23
N LYS A 319 -7.89 -14.21 -14.57
CA LYS A 319 -8.12 -15.29 -13.60
C LYS A 319 -8.35 -14.70 -12.22
N ILE A 320 -9.53 -14.94 -11.65
CA ILE A 320 -9.90 -14.41 -10.34
C ILE A 320 -9.98 -15.53 -9.31
N GLN A 321 -9.32 -15.33 -8.16
CA GLN A 321 -9.53 -16.07 -6.92
C GLN A 321 -10.16 -15.10 -5.92
N ALA A 322 -11.41 -15.34 -5.53
CA ALA A 322 -12.13 -14.50 -4.59
C ALA A 322 -12.66 -15.33 -3.42
N GLY A 323 -12.52 -14.81 -2.20
CA GLY A 323 -13.04 -15.48 -1.00
C GLY A 323 -14.58 -15.59 -0.95
N SER A 324 -15.31 -14.72 -1.66
CA SER A 324 -16.77 -14.81 -1.82
C SER A 324 -17.27 -14.04 -3.04
N MET A 325 -18.43 -14.42 -3.59
CA MET A 325 -19.08 -13.69 -4.68
C MET A 325 -19.57 -12.29 -4.24
N ALA A 326 -20.01 -12.16 -2.99
CA ALA A 326 -20.39 -10.87 -2.43
C ALA A 326 -19.18 -9.91 -2.35
N GLY A 327 -18.02 -10.38 -1.87
CA GLY A 327 -16.79 -9.59 -1.84
C GLY A 327 -16.29 -9.22 -3.24
N LEU A 328 -16.47 -10.12 -4.22
CA LEU A 328 -16.18 -9.84 -5.62
C LEU A 328 -17.04 -8.67 -6.14
N ALA A 329 -18.35 -8.70 -5.87
CA ALA A 329 -19.28 -7.63 -6.25
C ALA A 329 -18.98 -6.29 -5.55
N GLU A 330 -18.56 -6.31 -4.28
CA GLU A 330 -18.19 -5.09 -3.53
C GLU A 330 -17.06 -4.29 -4.20
N GLU A 331 -16.18 -4.99 -4.88
CA GLU A 331 -14.91 -4.47 -5.39
C GLU A 331 -14.89 -4.41 -6.93
N ALA A 332 -16.06 -4.55 -7.57
CA ALA A 332 -16.24 -4.52 -9.01
C ALA A 332 -15.68 -3.25 -9.65
N PRO A 333 -15.13 -3.30 -10.88
CA PRO A 333 -14.63 -2.11 -11.59
C PRO A 333 -15.60 -0.93 -11.62
N ALA A 334 -16.90 -1.19 -11.85
CA ALA A 334 -17.94 -0.16 -11.88
C ALA A 334 -18.15 0.58 -10.54
N ALA A 335 -17.64 0.04 -9.42
CA ALA A 335 -17.69 0.71 -8.11
C ALA A 335 -16.60 1.78 -7.94
N TYR A 336 -15.68 1.90 -8.91
CA TYR A 336 -14.52 2.79 -8.90
C TYR A 336 -14.61 3.84 -10.01
N LYS A 337 -13.88 4.95 -9.85
CA LYS A 337 -13.66 5.89 -10.95
C LYS A 337 -12.82 5.23 -12.04
N ASP A 338 -12.79 5.85 -13.22
CA ASP A 338 -11.81 5.49 -14.24
C ASP A 338 -10.41 5.89 -13.79
N VAL A 339 -9.55 4.89 -13.58
CA VAL A 339 -8.15 5.07 -13.16
C VAL A 339 -7.33 5.80 -14.23
N ASP A 340 -7.62 5.58 -15.52
CA ASP A 340 -6.88 6.20 -16.61
C ASP A 340 -7.12 7.72 -16.61
N ALA A 341 -8.36 8.15 -16.36
CA ALA A 341 -8.72 9.56 -16.19
C ALA A 341 -8.06 10.19 -14.94
N VAL A 342 -7.99 9.45 -13.82
CA VAL A 342 -7.30 9.91 -12.60
C VAL A 342 -5.82 10.11 -12.87
N VAL A 343 -5.18 9.16 -13.56
CA VAL A 343 -3.76 9.25 -13.93
C VAL A 343 -3.52 10.40 -14.89
N GLU A 344 -4.38 10.57 -15.91
CA GLU A 344 -4.25 11.68 -16.87
C GLU A 344 -4.31 13.05 -16.18
N THR A 345 -5.19 13.19 -15.18
CA THR A 345 -5.33 14.43 -14.41
C THR A 345 -4.03 14.78 -13.68
N VAL A 346 -3.45 13.83 -12.93
CA VAL A 346 -2.21 14.09 -12.16
C VAL A 346 -0.99 14.26 -13.07
N THR A 347 -0.98 13.64 -14.25
CA THR A 347 0.11 13.80 -15.22
C THR A 347 0.01 15.12 -15.97
N SER A 348 -1.20 15.55 -16.33
CA SER A 348 -1.46 16.86 -16.92
C SER A 348 -1.15 18.00 -15.95
N ALA A 349 -1.42 17.83 -14.66
CA ALA A 349 -0.99 18.77 -13.61
C ALA A 349 0.53 18.78 -13.37
N GLY A 350 1.26 17.82 -13.96
CA GLY A 350 2.70 17.68 -13.82
C GLY A 350 3.19 17.14 -12.49
N ILE A 351 2.31 16.78 -11.55
CA ILE A 351 2.68 16.27 -10.21
C ILE A 351 3.09 14.78 -10.23
N ALA A 352 2.92 14.10 -11.36
CA ALA A 352 3.49 12.79 -11.64
C ALA A 352 3.78 12.65 -13.14
N ALA A 353 4.63 11.69 -13.52
CA ALA A 353 4.86 11.34 -14.92
C ALA A 353 4.66 9.84 -15.16
N LYS A 354 4.04 9.46 -16.28
CA LYS A 354 3.78 8.05 -16.64
C LYS A 354 5.09 7.30 -16.88
N VAL A 355 5.21 6.10 -16.31
CA VAL A 355 6.34 5.20 -16.54
C VAL A 355 5.88 3.95 -17.26
N ALA A 356 4.89 3.24 -16.72
CA ALA A 356 4.36 2.03 -17.32
C ALA A 356 2.86 1.83 -17.01
N GLN A 357 2.16 1.15 -17.91
CA GLN A 357 0.80 0.66 -17.72
C GLN A 357 0.80 -0.85 -17.52
N LEU A 358 0.10 -1.30 -16.49
CA LEU A 358 -0.02 -2.68 -16.06
C LEU A 358 -1.45 -3.17 -16.37
N LYS A 359 -1.57 -4.39 -16.91
CA LYS A 359 -2.88 -5.02 -17.18
C LYS A 359 -3.04 -6.29 -16.36
N PRO A 360 -4.14 -6.45 -15.59
CA PRO A 360 -4.34 -7.61 -14.74
C PRO A 360 -4.49 -8.89 -15.55
N LEU A 361 -3.79 -9.93 -15.11
CA LEU A 361 -3.91 -11.31 -15.63
C LEU A 361 -4.46 -12.26 -14.57
N VAL A 362 -4.06 -12.07 -13.32
CA VAL A 362 -4.51 -12.86 -12.17
C VAL A 362 -4.79 -11.94 -11.01
N VAL A 363 -5.94 -12.08 -10.35
CA VAL A 363 -6.27 -11.30 -9.15
C VAL A 363 -6.70 -12.25 -8.03
N ILE A 364 -6.07 -12.08 -6.87
CA ILE A 364 -6.38 -12.80 -5.63
C ILE A 364 -6.93 -11.78 -4.65
N LYS A 365 -8.20 -11.95 -4.26
CA LYS A 365 -8.89 -11.11 -3.30
C LYS A 365 -9.20 -11.86 -2.01
N GLY A 366 -8.97 -11.20 -0.88
CA GLY A 366 -9.38 -11.69 0.42
C GLY A 366 -10.71 -11.15 0.91
#